data_AF-A0A8X6X3S5-F1
#
_entry.id   AF-A0A8X6X3S5-F1
#
_cell.length_a   1.000
_cell.length_b   1.000
_cell.length_c   1.000
_cell.angle_alpha   90.00
_cell.angle_beta   90.00
_cell.angle_gamma   90.00
#
_symmetry.space_group_name_H-M   'P 1'
#
loop_
_entity.id
_entity.type
_entity.pdbx_description
1 polymer ?
#
loop_
_entity_poly.entity_id
_entity_poly.type
_entity_poly.pdbx_seq_one_letter_code
_entity_poly.pdbx_strand_id
1 'polypeptide(L)'
;MGWLSWERFTCNTDCKNDPDNCISEKLYKDMADRLVTDGYKDLGLADYKPSKGLKLGIYQDIGNKTCAGFPGSYGHFEIDAATFAEWEVDMLKVDGCYADPKQMDDLYPVFSSAIRGKVILSIVDYYITNQEEFVAAAGPGHWNDPDMILAGNLELSYDEAKAQFMLWAGMASPLLVSNELHDIRKEFSDLL
;
A
#
# COMPACT_ATOMS: atom_id res chain seq x y z
N MET A 1 9.11 -0.10 -3.77
CA MET A 1 9.18 -0.33 -2.31
C MET A 1 8.60 0.92 -1.63
N GLY A 2 8.12 0.83 -0.39
CA GLY A 2 7.37 1.93 0.22
C GLY A 2 6.86 1.64 1.62
N TRP A 3 6.05 2.57 2.13
CA TRP A 3 5.32 2.41 3.38
C TRP A 3 3.81 2.64 3.14
N LEU A 4 2.96 1.87 3.80
CA LEU A 4 1.51 1.96 3.70
C LEU A 4 0.90 1.89 5.11
N SER A 5 -0.14 2.68 5.40
CA SER A 5 -0.69 2.83 6.74
C SER A 5 -1.63 1.69 7.20
N TRP A 6 -2.14 0.88 6.28
CA TRP A 6 -3.37 0.10 6.52
C TRP A 6 -3.23 -0.99 7.58
N GLU A 7 -2.21 -1.85 7.51
CA GLU A 7 -2.06 -2.96 8.46
C GLU A 7 -1.81 -2.48 9.90
N ARG A 8 -1.06 -1.39 10.09
CA ARG A 8 -0.71 -0.90 11.44
C ARG A 8 -1.70 0.11 12.02
N PHE A 9 -2.22 1.01 11.18
CA PHE A 9 -3.04 2.15 11.63
C PHE A 9 -4.52 1.99 11.28
N THR A 10 -4.84 1.10 10.34
CA THR A 10 -6.21 0.72 9.97
C THR A 10 -7.07 1.94 9.63
N CYS A 11 -8.34 1.95 10.05
CA CYS A 11 -9.28 3.04 9.86
C CYS A 11 -9.45 3.89 11.14
N ASN A 12 -8.36 4.14 11.89
CA ASN A 12 -8.43 4.95 13.10
C ASN A 12 -8.62 6.45 12.75
N THR A 13 -9.81 6.99 12.99
CA THR A 13 -10.10 8.42 12.77
C THR A 13 -10.27 9.20 14.07
N ASP A 14 -10.05 8.60 15.23
CA ASP A 14 -10.23 9.25 16.54
C ASP A 14 -8.99 10.07 16.93
N CYS A 15 -8.70 11.11 16.17
CA CYS A 15 -7.57 12.01 16.44
C CYS A 15 -7.69 12.82 17.73
N LYS A 16 -8.86 12.80 18.39
CA LYS A 16 -9.04 13.50 19.66
C LYS A 16 -8.46 12.69 20.81
N ASN A 17 -8.72 11.39 20.82
CA ASN A 17 -8.29 10.51 21.89
C ASN A 17 -7.01 9.73 21.54
N ASP A 18 -6.67 9.65 20.26
CA ASP A 18 -5.49 8.94 19.76
C ASP A 18 -4.77 9.74 18.64
N PRO A 19 -4.23 10.92 18.96
CA PRO A 19 -3.70 11.88 17.98
C PRO A 19 -2.44 11.39 17.24
N ASP A 20 -1.74 10.41 17.80
CA ASP A 20 -0.48 9.90 17.24
C ASP A 20 -0.68 8.70 16.31
N ASN A 21 -1.78 7.95 16.46
CA ASN A 21 -2.07 6.79 15.60
C ASN A 21 -3.27 7.00 14.66
N CYS A 22 -3.99 8.11 14.76
CA CYS A 22 -5.08 8.37 13.83
C CYS A 22 -4.57 8.70 12.42
N ILE A 23 -5.34 8.31 11.41
CA ILE A 23 -5.10 8.65 10.01
C ILE A 23 -5.25 10.18 9.85
N SER A 24 -4.12 10.86 9.79
CA SER A 24 -4.03 12.32 9.74
C SER A 24 -2.81 12.77 8.94
N GLU A 25 -2.81 14.03 8.49
CA GLU A 25 -1.65 14.63 7.83
C GLU A 25 -0.39 14.57 8.70
N LYS A 26 -0.54 14.71 10.03
CA LYS A 26 0.56 14.59 10.99
C LYS A 26 1.21 13.21 10.89
N LEU A 27 0.42 12.14 10.93
CA LEU A 27 0.92 10.77 10.82
C LEU A 27 1.78 10.59 9.57
N TYR A 28 1.27 10.97 8.39
CA TYR A 28 2.01 10.82 7.13
C TYR A 28 3.27 11.70 7.06
N LYS A 29 3.24 12.91 7.63
CA LYS A 29 4.43 13.78 7.71
C LYS A 29 5.51 13.17 8.61
N ASP A 30 5.11 12.65 9.76
CA ASP A 30 6.02 12.06 10.73
C ASP A 30 6.68 10.78 10.13
N MET A 31 5.91 9.91 9.48
CA MET A 31 6.47 8.74 8.77
C MET A 31 7.39 9.14 7.62
N ALA A 32 7.03 10.17 6.86
CA ALA A 32 7.88 10.71 5.81
C ALA A 32 9.21 11.24 6.35
N ASP A 33 9.21 11.89 7.52
CA ASP A 33 10.45 12.32 8.19
C ASP A 33 11.32 11.15 8.61
N ARG A 34 10.73 10.07 9.15
CA ARG A 34 11.47 8.85 9.52
C ARG A 34 12.05 8.13 8.31
N LEU A 35 11.29 7.99 7.23
CA LEU A 35 11.78 7.38 5.98
C LEU A 35 13.03 8.08 5.44
N VAL A 36 13.14 9.40 5.60
CA VAL A 36 14.33 10.16 5.20
C VAL A 36 15.43 10.08 6.25
N THR A 37 15.10 10.35 7.51
CA THR A 37 16.08 10.52 8.59
C THR A 37 16.78 9.21 8.94
N ASP A 38 16.06 8.09 8.88
CA ASP A 38 16.58 6.78 9.26
C ASP A 38 17.24 6.05 8.07
N GLY A 39 17.33 6.69 6.90
CA GLY A 39 18.05 6.17 5.74
C GLY A 39 17.26 5.19 4.86
N TYR A 40 16.00 4.88 5.19
CA TYR A 40 15.14 4.01 4.35
C TYR A 40 15.02 4.52 2.90
N LYS A 41 14.99 5.84 2.73
CA LYS A 41 15.04 6.48 1.40
C LYS A 41 16.24 6.03 0.57
N ASP A 42 17.43 5.96 1.17
CA ASP A 42 18.67 5.61 0.47
C ASP A 42 18.74 4.11 0.12
N LEU A 43 17.86 3.29 0.73
CA LEU A 43 17.66 1.87 0.45
C LEU A 43 16.62 1.62 -0.66
N GLY A 44 16.08 2.67 -1.29
CA GLY A 44 15.09 2.56 -2.37
C GLY A 44 13.64 2.38 -1.90
N LEU A 45 13.34 2.61 -0.61
CA LEU A 45 11.97 2.60 -0.07
C LEU A 45 11.15 3.83 -0.47
N ALA A 46 11.70 4.79 -1.21
CA ALA A 46 10.95 5.94 -1.69
C ALA A 46 11.67 6.67 -2.85
N ASP A 47 10.93 7.14 -3.87
CA ASP A 47 11.56 7.62 -5.11
C ASP A 47 10.90 8.85 -5.80
N TYR A 48 11.17 10.08 -5.34
CA TYR A 48 11.17 11.37 -6.09
C TYR A 48 9.89 12.20 -6.41
N LYS A 49 9.74 13.34 -5.68
CA LYS A 49 9.60 14.79 -6.09
C LYS A 49 9.86 15.75 -4.85
N PRO A 50 9.91 17.11 -4.94
CA PRO A 50 11.09 17.90 -4.52
C PRO A 50 11.12 18.56 -3.10
N SER A 51 10.62 17.96 -2.03
CA SER A 51 10.91 18.46 -0.65
C SER A 51 11.62 17.45 0.26
N LYS A 52 11.28 16.17 0.13
CA LYS A 52 11.89 15.06 0.89
C LYS A 52 12.41 13.91 0.00
N GLY A 53 12.07 13.93 -1.30
CA GLY A 53 12.47 12.90 -2.27
C GLY A 53 11.67 11.59 -2.16
N LEU A 54 10.45 11.65 -1.62
CA LEU A 54 9.51 10.53 -1.55
C LEU A 54 8.41 10.67 -2.62
N LYS A 55 7.65 9.60 -2.85
CA LYS A 55 6.43 9.58 -3.68
C LYS A 55 5.18 9.48 -2.82
N LEU A 56 4.07 10.05 -3.28
CA LEU A 56 2.79 9.98 -2.59
C LEU A 56 1.88 8.91 -3.21
N GLY A 57 1.47 7.93 -2.39
CA GLY A 57 0.38 7.02 -2.72
C GLY A 57 -0.95 7.48 -2.11
N ILE A 58 -2.06 7.26 -2.82
CA ILE A 58 -3.42 7.43 -2.29
C ILE A 58 -4.24 6.15 -2.47
N TYR A 59 -5.39 6.08 -1.81
CA TYR A 59 -6.32 4.96 -1.83
C TYR A 59 -7.68 5.39 -2.37
N GLN A 60 -8.33 4.50 -3.11
CA GLN A 60 -9.71 4.64 -3.53
C GLN A 60 -10.35 3.26 -3.75
N ASP A 61 -11.64 3.20 -4.10
CA ASP A 61 -12.38 1.98 -4.38
C ASP A 61 -13.19 2.10 -5.69
N ILE A 62 -13.25 1.03 -6.47
CA ILE A 62 -13.98 0.96 -7.75
C ILE A 62 -15.51 0.94 -7.56
N GLY A 63 -15.99 0.53 -6.38
CA GLY A 63 -17.40 0.44 -6.05
C GLY A 63 -18.01 1.76 -5.58
N ASN A 64 -19.23 1.70 -5.09
CA ASN A 64 -19.97 2.89 -4.60
C ASN A 64 -19.41 3.43 -3.28
N LYS A 65 -18.69 2.58 -2.53
CA LYS A 65 -18.07 2.92 -1.25
C LYS A 65 -16.74 2.19 -1.15
N THR A 66 -15.80 2.77 -0.43
CA THR A 66 -14.62 2.06 0.07
C THR A 66 -15.02 0.97 1.06
N CYS A 67 -14.13 0.01 1.31
CA CYS A 67 -14.35 -1.04 2.31
C CYS A 67 -14.70 -0.50 3.71
N ALA A 68 -14.16 0.68 4.08
CA ALA A 68 -14.46 1.36 5.34
C ALA A 68 -15.73 2.24 5.30
N GLY A 69 -16.45 2.28 4.17
CA GLY A 69 -17.73 2.97 4.03
C GLY A 69 -17.67 4.43 3.56
N PHE A 70 -16.48 4.97 3.27
CA PHE A 70 -16.29 6.28 2.63
C PHE A 70 -16.71 6.25 1.14
N PRO A 71 -16.93 7.40 0.48
CA PRO A 71 -17.31 7.46 -0.93
C PRO A 71 -16.32 6.72 -1.84
N GLY A 72 -16.82 5.80 -2.67
CA GLY A 72 -16.04 5.15 -3.73
C GLY A 72 -16.20 5.87 -5.07
N SER A 73 -15.46 5.44 -6.09
CA SER A 73 -15.35 6.13 -7.38
C SER A 73 -16.34 5.69 -8.45
N TYR A 74 -17.24 4.74 -8.18
CA TYR A 74 -18.19 4.27 -9.19
C TYR A 74 -19.00 5.44 -9.79
N GLY A 75 -18.88 5.64 -11.11
CA GLY A 75 -19.52 6.76 -11.84
C GLY A 75 -18.77 8.09 -11.80
N HIS A 76 -17.58 8.14 -11.18
CA HIS A 76 -16.76 9.34 -10.98
C HIS A 76 -15.28 9.14 -11.38
N PHE A 77 -14.96 8.10 -12.15
CA PHE A 77 -13.58 7.72 -12.46
C PHE A 77 -12.75 8.84 -13.12
N GLU A 78 -13.30 9.57 -14.09
CA GLU A 78 -12.57 10.61 -14.82
C GLU A 78 -12.26 11.84 -13.95
N ILE A 79 -13.22 12.24 -13.11
CA ILE A 79 -13.02 13.40 -12.21
C ILE A 79 -12.05 13.05 -11.08
N ASP A 80 -12.14 11.83 -10.53
CA ASP A 80 -11.22 11.37 -9.50
C ASP A 80 -9.80 11.22 -10.06
N ALA A 81 -9.66 10.67 -11.27
CA ALA A 81 -8.38 10.61 -11.99
C ALA A 81 -7.75 11.99 -12.21
N ALA A 82 -8.54 12.95 -12.68
CA ALA A 82 -8.08 14.32 -12.86
C ALA A 82 -7.65 14.96 -11.54
N THR A 83 -8.39 14.70 -10.47
CA THR A 83 -8.10 15.21 -9.13
C THR A 83 -6.77 14.67 -8.60
N PHE A 84 -6.52 13.36 -8.70
CA PHE A 84 -5.26 12.77 -8.25
C PHE A 84 -4.06 13.24 -9.08
N ALA A 85 -4.24 13.44 -10.38
CA ALA A 85 -3.21 14.01 -11.24
C ALA A 85 -2.90 15.48 -10.89
N GLU A 86 -3.93 16.28 -10.58
CA GLU A 86 -3.78 17.67 -10.12
C GLU A 86 -3.03 17.74 -8.78
N TRP A 87 -3.29 16.79 -7.87
CA TRP A 87 -2.59 16.68 -6.59
C TRP A 87 -1.18 16.07 -6.70
N GLU A 88 -0.74 15.72 -7.92
CA GLU A 88 0.54 15.06 -8.19
C GLU A 88 0.74 13.74 -7.41
N VAL A 89 -0.34 12.96 -7.26
CA VAL A 89 -0.26 11.61 -6.67
C VAL A 89 0.54 10.68 -7.60
N ASP A 90 1.47 9.92 -7.04
CA ASP A 90 2.35 9.02 -7.78
C ASP A 90 1.84 7.58 -7.88
N MET A 91 1.02 7.13 -6.92
CA MET A 91 0.49 5.77 -6.85
C MET A 91 -0.96 5.77 -6.37
N LEU A 92 -1.81 4.94 -6.97
CA LEU A 92 -3.18 4.71 -6.51
C LEU A 92 -3.40 3.24 -6.19
N LYS A 93 -3.89 2.96 -4.98
CA LYS A 93 -4.49 1.66 -4.62
C LYS A 93 -6.00 1.79 -4.79
N VAL A 94 -6.59 1.14 -5.80
CA VAL A 94 -8.04 0.95 -6.03
C VAL A 94 -8.61 -0.37 -5.48
N ASP A 95 -9.31 -0.39 -4.35
CA ASP A 95 -10.02 -1.58 -3.85
C ASP A 95 -11.30 -1.93 -4.65
N GLY A 96 -11.92 -3.06 -4.30
CA GLY A 96 -13.10 -3.63 -4.97
C GLY A 96 -14.37 -3.72 -4.13
N CYS A 97 -14.45 -3.08 -2.96
CA CYS A 97 -15.61 -3.26 -2.09
C CYS A 97 -16.87 -2.61 -2.67
N TYR A 98 -18.04 -3.18 -2.38
CA TYR A 98 -19.32 -2.64 -2.85
C TYR A 98 -19.45 -2.46 -4.39
N ALA A 99 -18.62 -3.16 -5.16
CA ALA A 99 -18.76 -3.35 -6.59
C ALA A 99 -19.44 -4.70 -6.90
N ASP A 100 -20.14 -4.80 -8.03
CA ASP A 100 -20.65 -6.09 -8.52
C ASP A 100 -19.45 -6.91 -9.04
N PRO A 101 -19.19 -8.12 -8.50
CA PRO A 101 -18.08 -8.97 -8.95
C PRO A 101 -18.11 -9.25 -10.46
N LYS A 102 -19.30 -9.28 -11.08
CA LYS A 102 -19.43 -9.49 -12.53
C LYS A 102 -18.96 -8.31 -13.37
N GLN A 103 -18.90 -7.12 -12.76
CA GLN A 103 -18.51 -5.89 -13.44
C GLN A 103 -17.04 -5.54 -13.19
N MET A 104 -16.36 -6.20 -12.25
CA MET A 104 -14.97 -5.88 -11.91
C MET A 104 -14.02 -5.99 -13.11
N ASP A 105 -14.18 -7.03 -13.94
CA ASP A 105 -13.37 -7.22 -15.15
C ASP A 105 -13.54 -6.10 -16.18
N ASP A 106 -14.68 -5.40 -16.17
CA ASP A 106 -14.95 -4.26 -17.04
C ASP A 106 -14.56 -2.93 -16.37
N LEU A 107 -14.80 -2.78 -15.07
CA LEU A 107 -14.59 -1.54 -14.33
C LEU A 107 -13.11 -1.27 -14.04
N TYR A 108 -12.34 -2.28 -13.66
CA TYR A 108 -10.91 -2.09 -13.38
C TYR A 108 -10.14 -1.61 -14.62
N PRO A 109 -10.35 -2.13 -15.85
CA PRO A 109 -9.75 -1.55 -17.04
C PRO A 109 -10.19 -0.12 -17.33
N VAL A 110 -11.45 0.25 -17.08
CA VAL A 110 -11.94 1.63 -17.28
C VAL A 110 -11.24 2.58 -16.32
N PHE A 111 -11.27 2.31 -15.02
CA PHE A 111 -10.57 3.16 -14.05
C PHE A 111 -9.05 3.06 -14.24
N SER A 112 -8.52 1.90 -14.65
CA SER A 112 -7.10 1.71 -14.98
C SER A 112 -6.66 2.49 -16.22
N SER A 113 -7.57 2.72 -17.18
CA SER A 113 -7.33 3.51 -18.38
C SER A 113 -7.40 5.00 -18.09
N ALA A 114 -8.21 5.38 -17.09
CA ALA A 114 -8.21 6.73 -16.52
C ALA A 114 -7.00 6.96 -15.59
N ILE A 115 -6.51 5.92 -14.92
CA ILE A 115 -5.44 5.94 -13.91
C ILE A 115 -4.64 4.66 -13.98
N ARG A 116 -3.34 4.69 -14.23
CA ARG A 116 -2.55 3.45 -14.30
C ARG A 116 -2.48 2.71 -12.93
N GLY A 117 -3.09 1.51 -12.78
CA GLY A 117 -2.70 0.46 -11.80
C GLY A 117 -3.74 -0.08 -10.78
N LYS A 118 -3.68 -1.39 -10.43
CA LYS A 118 -4.68 -2.27 -9.75
C LYS A 118 -4.28 -2.76 -8.31
N VAL A 119 -5.17 -3.52 -7.62
CA VAL A 119 -5.16 -3.90 -6.17
C VAL A 119 -5.65 -5.34 -5.87
N ILE A 120 -5.49 -5.82 -4.63
CA ILE A 120 -5.92 -7.13 -4.08
C ILE A 120 -6.30 -7.08 -2.57
N LEU A 121 -7.09 -8.08 -2.07
CA LEU A 121 -6.79 -8.87 -0.84
C LEU A 121 -7.53 -10.24 -0.70
N SER A 122 -6.76 -11.37 -0.60
CA SER A 122 -7.00 -12.67 0.11
C SER A 122 -5.78 -13.63 -0.04
N ILE A 123 -4.58 -13.07 0.07
CA ILE A 123 -3.51 -13.37 -0.89
C ILE A 123 -2.75 -14.67 -0.68
N VAL A 124 -2.22 -14.96 0.51
CA VAL A 124 -1.08 -15.91 0.59
C VAL A 124 -1.48 -17.32 0.17
N ASP A 125 -2.63 -17.81 0.67
CA ASP A 125 -3.18 -19.11 0.25
C ASP A 125 -3.57 -19.13 -1.23
N TYR A 126 -4.05 -18.00 -1.74
CA TYR A 126 -4.38 -17.83 -3.14
C TYR A 126 -3.12 -17.88 -4.03
N TYR A 127 -2.02 -17.27 -3.59
CA TYR A 127 -0.74 -17.29 -4.28
C TYR A 127 -0.10 -18.68 -4.32
N ILE A 128 -0.16 -19.42 -3.21
CA ILE A 128 0.31 -20.80 -3.15
C ILE A 128 -0.51 -21.68 -4.09
N THR A 129 -1.84 -21.51 -4.12
CA THR A 129 -2.74 -22.34 -4.92
C THR A 129 -2.63 -22.06 -6.42
N ASN A 130 -2.29 -20.83 -6.83
CA ASN A 130 -2.26 -20.40 -8.24
C ASN A 130 -0.84 -19.99 -8.69
N GLN A 131 0.19 -20.57 -8.07
CA GLN A 131 1.58 -20.15 -8.22
C GLN A 131 2.06 -20.16 -9.69
N GLU A 132 1.69 -21.18 -10.49
CA GLU A 132 2.13 -21.28 -11.89
C GLU A 132 1.60 -20.11 -12.74
N GLU A 133 0.34 -19.71 -12.53
CA GLU A 133 -0.27 -18.60 -13.25
C GLU A 133 0.35 -17.26 -12.83
N PHE A 134 0.57 -17.07 -11.53
CA PHE A 134 1.15 -15.84 -11.01
C PHE A 134 2.61 -15.67 -11.39
N VAL A 135 3.42 -16.72 -11.33
CA VAL A 135 4.82 -16.65 -11.76
C VAL A 135 4.92 -16.28 -13.24
N ALA A 136 4.04 -16.82 -14.09
CA ALA A 136 3.99 -16.46 -15.51
C ALA A 136 3.50 -15.03 -15.75
N ALA A 137 2.63 -14.50 -14.87
CA ALA A 137 2.08 -13.16 -14.98
C ALA A 137 3.00 -12.06 -14.41
N ALA A 138 4.00 -12.38 -13.58
CA ALA A 138 4.91 -11.38 -13.01
C ALA A 138 6.00 -10.95 -14.00
N GLY A 139 6.27 -9.65 -14.07
CA GLY A 139 7.38 -9.12 -14.85
C GLY A 139 7.52 -7.60 -14.73
N PRO A 140 8.55 -7.01 -15.35
CA PRO A 140 8.75 -5.57 -15.33
C PRO A 140 7.50 -4.79 -15.78
N GLY A 141 6.92 -4.02 -14.86
CA GLY A 141 5.71 -3.20 -15.09
C GLY A 141 4.41 -3.80 -14.57
N HIS A 142 4.40 -5.06 -14.14
CA HIS A 142 3.24 -5.73 -13.53
C HIS A 142 3.73 -6.80 -12.55
N TRP A 143 3.59 -6.50 -11.27
CA TRP A 143 4.06 -7.37 -10.19
C TRP A 143 2.89 -7.94 -9.43
N ASN A 144 3.12 -9.15 -8.94
CA ASN A 144 2.26 -9.79 -7.98
C ASN A 144 2.45 -9.14 -6.62
N ASP A 145 1.37 -8.64 -6.03
CA ASP A 145 1.37 -7.98 -4.73
C ASP A 145 0.77 -8.91 -3.66
N PRO A 146 1.60 -9.49 -2.76
CA PRO A 146 1.11 -10.29 -1.67
C PRO A 146 0.76 -9.52 -0.40
N ASP A 147 0.52 -8.22 -0.53
CA ASP A 147 0.19 -7.30 0.56
C ASP A 147 1.40 -6.97 1.44
N MET A 148 1.16 -6.16 2.46
CA MET A 148 2.20 -5.46 3.22
C MET A 148 3.10 -6.38 4.06
N ILE A 149 4.33 -5.89 4.28
CA ILE A 149 5.29 -6.46 5.22
C ILE A 149 4.97 -5.98 6.63
N LEU A 150 4.90 -6.90 7.59
CA LEU A 150 4.49 -6.67 8.98
C LEU A 150 5.68 -6.55 9.95
N ALA A 151 6.91 -6.62 9.44
CA ALA A 151 8.12 -6.49 10.24
C ALA A 151 8.09 -5.20 11.07
N GLY A 152 8.30 -5.33 12.39
CA GLY A 152 8.22 -4.20 13.33
C GLY A 152 6.88 -4.05 14.05
N ASN A 153 5.83 -4.79 13.66
CA ASN A 153 4.59 -4.86 14.42
C ASN A 153 4.66 -5.89 15.55
N LEU A 154 3.60 -5.98 16.38
CA LEU A 154 3.57 -6.80 17.59
C LEU A 154 3.27 -8.28 17.30
N GLU A 155 2.73 -8.59 16.13
CA GLU A 155 2.17 -9.88 15.77
C GLU A 155 3.23 -10.91 15.36
N LEU A 156 4.40 -10.47 14.90
CA LEU A 156 5.46 -11.34 14.40
C LEU A 156 6.72 -11.31 15.28
N SER A 157 7.26 -12.49 15.55
CA SER A 157 8.64 -12.63 16.02
C SER A 157 9.64 -12.19 14.94
N TYR A 158 10.90 -11.96 15.35
CA TYR A 158 11.96 -11.60 14.41
C TYR A 158 12.15 -12.65 13.31
N ASP A 159 12.10 -13.94 13.67
CA ASP A 159 12.29 -15.03 12.71
C ASP A 159 11.12 -15.13 11.71
N GLU A 160 9.89 -14.89 12.17
CA GLU A 160 8.71 -14.85 11.29
C GLU A 160 8.76 -13.65 10.33
N ALA A 161 9.11 -12.46 10.83
CA ALA A 161 9.28 -11.27 9.99
C ALA A 161 10.40 -11.46 8.96
N LYS A 162 11.51 -12.09 9.35
CA LYS A 162 12.61 -12.43 8.46
C LYS A 162 12.17 -13.43 7.38
N ALA A 163 11.38 -14.44 7.74
CA ALA A 163 10.82 -15.38 6.79
C ALA A 163 9.88 -14.68 5.80
N GLN A 164 8.99 -13.81 6.28
CA GLN A 164 8.10 -13.00 5.43
C GLN A 164 8.92 -12.17 4.42
N PHE A 165 9.91 -11.41 4.91
CA PHE A 165 10.75 -10.57 4.06
C PHE A 165 11.48 -11.38 2.97
N MET A 166 12.07 -12.52 3.34
CA MET A 166 12.76 -13.40 2.39
C MET A 166 11.80 -13.98 1.33
N LEU A 167 10.59 -14.35 1.72
CA LEU A 167 9.58 -14.86 0.80
C LEU A 167 9.14 -13.77 -0.18
N TRP A 168 8.83 -12.56 0.28
CA TRP A 168 8.42 -11.45 -0.57
C TRP A 168 9.53 -11.05 -1.55
N ALA A 169 10.77 -10.96 -1.07
CA ALA A 169 11.93 -10.68 -1.92
C ALA A 169 12.12 -11.78 -2.98
N GLY A 170 11.99 -13.05 -2.61
CA GLY A 170 12.10 -14.19 -3.53
C GLY A 170 11.01 -14.22 -4.60
N MET A 171 9.81 -13.72 -4.28
CA MET A 171 8.67 -13.63 -5.22
C MET A 171 8.70 -12.37 -6.11
N ALA A 172 9.72 -11.51 -5.98
CA ALA A 172 9.80 -10.20 -6.63
C ALA A 172 8.56 -9.32 -6.32
N SER A 173 8.06 -9.42 -5.10
CA SER A 173 6.89 -8.68 -4.64
C SER A 173 7.21 -7.22 -4.28
N PRO A 174 6.22 -6.31 -4.31
CA PRO A 174 6.33 -5.01 -3.69
C PRO A 174 6.73 -5.14 -2.21
N LEU A 175 7.83 -4.52 -1.82
CA LEU A 175 8.22 -4.40 -0.41
C LEU A 175 7.58 -3.12 0.15
N LEU A 176 6.30 -3.22 0.52
CA LEU A 176 5.51 -2.15 1.14
C LEU A 176 5.37 -2.46 2.63
N VAL A 177 6.07 -1.73 3.48
CA VAL A 177 6.07 -1.95 4.93
C VAL A 177 4.89 -1.22 5.57
N SER A 178 4.22 -1.83 6.53
CA SER A 178 3.19 -1.15 7.32
C SER A 178 3.48 -1.33 8.80
N ASN A 179 4.18 -0.38 9.39
CA ASN A 179 4.55 -0.38 10.80
C ASN A 179 4.68 1.05 11.36
N GLU A 180 4.91 1.15 12.67
CA GLU A 180 5.28 2.40 13.34
C GLU A 180 6.80 2.56 13.29
N LEU A 181 7.29 3.51 12.48
CA LEU A 181 8.72 3.75 12.30
C LEU A 181 9.37 4.46 13.49
N HIS A 182 8.59 5.14 14.35
CA HIS A 182 9.17 5.93 15.44
C HIS A 182 9.95 5.08 16.43
N ASP A 183 9.33 3.97 16.82
CA ASP A 183 9.78 3.10 17.91
C ASP A 183 10.07 1.67 17.41
N ILE A 184 10.37 1.52 16.12
CA ILE A 184 10.75 0.22 15.55
C ILE A 184 12.03 -0.30 16.23
N ARG A 185 12.00 -1.57 16.66
CA ARG A 185 13.18 -2.21 17.25
C ARG A 185 14.29 -2.33 16.19
N LYS A 186 15.54 -2.12 16.62
CA LYS A 186 16.70 -2.06 15.72
C LYS A 186 16.85 -3.32 14.86
N GLU A 187 16.58 -4.50 15.40
CA GLU A 187 16.66 -5.74 14.63
C GLU A 187 15.71 -5.76 13.43
N PHE A 188 14.53 -5.13 13.54
CA PHE A 188 13.57 -5.04 12.43
C PHE A 188 13.97 -3.93 11.46
N SER A 189 14.49 -2.79 11.93
CA SER A 189 15.01 -1.76 11.03
C SER A 189 16.22 -2.26 10.22
N ASP A 190 17.07 -3.11 10.82
CA ASP A 190 18.23 -3.71 10.13
C ASP A 190 17.81 -4.81 9.13
N LEU A 191 16.62 -5.40 9.30
CA LEU A 191 16.08 -6.42 8.39
C LEU A 191 15.51 -5.80 7.11
N LEU A 192 14.87 -4.63 7.25
CA LEU A 192 14.22 -3.88 6.18
C LEU A 192 15.24 -3.15 5.29
#